data_AF-A0A925SX49-F1
#
_entry.id   AF-A0A925SX49-F1
#
_cell.length_a   1.000
_cell.length_b   1.000
_cell.length_c   1.000
_cell.angle_alpha   90.00
_cell.angle_beta   90.00
_cell.angle_gamma   90.00
#
_symmetry.space_group_name_H-M   'P 1'
#
loop_
_entity.id
_entity.type
_entity.pdbx_description
1 polymer ?
#
loop_
_entity_poly.entity_id
_entity_poly.type
_entity_poly.pdbx_seq_one_letter_code
_entity_poly.pdbx_strand_id
1 'polypeptide(L)'
;MSKILKSIQNRARELARSGQFVGWRAIAFELRFAPGYSEASDWVLSLATQEELDRLCAEARQSDSGGASSKQTSRRGKVAQARHA
;
A
#
# COMPACT_ATOMS: atom_id res chain seq x y z
N MET A 1 11.79 -3.26 -21.77
CA MET A 1 11.53 -3.80 -20.42
C MET A 1 11.73 -5.30 -20.43
N SER A 2 12.74 -5.80 -19.70
CA SER A 2 13.07 -7.21 -19.60
C SER A 2 11.91 -8.01 -18.97
N LYS A 3 11.67 -9.25 -19.44
CA LYS A 3 10.66 -10.16 -18.85
C LYS A 3 10.92 -10.41 -17.35
N ILE A 4 12.19 -10.40 -16.97
CA ILE A 4 12.67 -10.56 -15.59
C ILE A 4 12.20 -9.40 -14.72
N LEU A 5 12.40 -8.15 -15.16
CA LEU A 5 11.95 -6.96 -14.45
C LEU A 5 10.44 -7.01 -14.15
N LYS A 6 9.61 -7.35 -15.15
CA LYS A 6 8.16 -7.46 -14.97
C LYS A 6 7.77 -8.55 -13.96
N SER A 7 8.51 -9.67 -13.93
CA SER A 7 8.25 -10.76 -12.99
C SER A 7 8.55 -10.34 -11.56
N ILE A 8 9.68 -9.65 -11.33
CA ILE A 8 10.05 -9.08 -10.03
C ILE A 8 9.04 -8.01 -9.59
N GLN A 9 8.60 -7.14 -10.50
CA GLN A 9 7.58 -6.12 -10.23
C GLN A 9 6.25 -6.71 -9.79
N ASN A 10 5.77 -7.74 -10.49
CA ASN A 10 4.53 -8.42 -10.11
C ASN A 10 4.68 -9.07 -8.74
N ARG A 11 5.77 -9.80 -8.50
CA ARG A 11 6.05 -10.44 -7.22
C ARG A 11 6.10 -9.42 -6.08
N ALA A 12 6.76 -8.29 -6.28
CA ALA A 12 6.85 -7.21 -5.29
C ALA A 12 5.48 -6.65 -4.91
N ARG A 13 4.62 -6.41 -5.91
CA ARG A 13 3.25 -5.92 -5.70
C ARG A 13 2.34 -6.95 -5.03
N GLU A 14 2.49 -8.23 -5.38
CA GLU A 14 1.77 -9.33 -4.70
C GLU A 14 2.14 -9.38 -3.22
N LEU A 15 3.44 -9.32 -2.90
CA LEU A 15 3.92 -9.31 -1.51
C LEU A 15 3.40 -8.07 -0.76
N ALA A 16 3.44 -6.88 -1.38
CA ALA A 16 2.92 -5.66 -0.75
C ALA A 16 1.42 -5.73 -0.47
N ARG A 17 0.64 -6.32 -1.39
CA ARG A 17 -0.82 -6.47 -1.26
C ARG A 17 -1.24 -7.60 -0.33
N SER A 18 -0.36 -8.56 -0.05
CA SER A 18 -0.66 -9.66 0.88
C SER A 18 -0.94 -9.19 2.31
N GLY A 19 -0.54 -7.97 2.67
CA GLY A 19 -0.67 -7.46 4.04
C GLY A 19 0.29 -8.12 5.05
N GLN A 20 1.05 -9.14 4.65
CA GLN A 20 1.98 -9.87 5.51
C GLN A 20 3.27 -9.08 5.78
N PHE A 21 3.64 -8.17 4.89
CA PHE A 21 4.90 -7.44 4.94
C PHE A 21 4.72 -6.01 5.45
N VAL A 22 5.61 -5.61 6.37
CA VAL A 22 5.63 -4.27 6.94
C VAL A 22 6.64 -3.41 6.18
N GLY A 23 6.21 -2.89 5.05
CA GLY A 23 6.96 -1.95 4.23
C GLY A 23 7.95 -2.57 3.25
N TRP A 24 8.59 -1.71 2.45
CA TRP A 24 9.38 -2.15 1.29
C TRP A 24 10.61 -3.00 1.67
N ARG A 25 11.20 -2.80 2.85
CA ARG A 25 12.44 -3.48 3.26
C ARG A 25 12.26 -5.00 3.37
N ALA A 26 11.12 -5.44 3.91
CA ALA A 26 10.82 -6.87 4.05
C ALA A 26 10.56 -7.51 2.68
N ILE A 27 9.91 -6.77 1.77
CA ILE A 27 9.70 -7.19 0.38
C ILE A 27 11.04 -7.30 -0.36
N ALA A 28 11.91 -6.31 -0.24
CA ALA A 28 13.23 -6.32 -0.88
C ALA A 28 14.08 -7.51 -0.40
N PHE A 29 13.96 -7.87 0.89
CA PHE A 29 14.61 -9.06 1.43
C PHE A 29 14.07 -10.35 0.79
N GLU A 30 12.77 -10.48 0.59
CA GLU A 30 12.19 -11.65 -0.09
C GLU A 30 12.62 -11.71 -1.57
N LEU A 31 12.58 -10.57 -2.25
CA LEU A 31 12.93 -10.47 -3.66
C LEU A 31 14.39 -10.80 -3.95
N ARG A 32 15.31 -10.61 -3.00
CA ARG A 32 16.75 -10.92 -3.21
C ARG A 32 17.00 -12.39 -3.55
N PHE A 33 16.10 -13.28 -3.15
CA PHE A 33 16.19 -14.72 -3.41
C PHE A 33 15.48 -15.10 -4.72
N ALA A 34 14.76 -14.18 -5.35
CA ALA A 34 14.07 -14.45 -6.59
C ALA A 34 15.05 -14.50 -7.78
N PRO A 35 14.82 -15.42 -8.73
CA PRO A 35 15.64 -15.49 -9.94
C PRO A 35 15.49 -14.18 -10.73
N GLY A 36 16.63 -13.56 -11.06
CA GLY A 36 16.66 -12.29 -11.80
C GLY A 36 16.58 -11.03 -10.94
N TYR A 37 16.70 -11.14 -9.60
CA TYR A 37 16.84 -9.98 -8.73
C TYR A 37 18.02 -9.07 -9.13
N SER A 38 19.15 -9.64 -9.54
CA SER A 38 20.33 -8.85 -9.92
C SER A 38 20.07 -7.91 -11.10
N GLU A 39 19.12 -8.23 -11.99
CA GLU A 39 18.70 -7.37 -13.10
C GLU A 39 17.68 -6.30 -12.65
N ALA A 40 16.92 -6.60 -11.60
CA ALA A 40 15.88 -5.72 -11.08
C ALA A 40 16.31 -4.94 -9.83
N SER A 41 17.53 -5.14 -9.32
CA SER A 41 17.98 -4.57 -8.05
C SER A 41 18.01 -3.05 -8.10
N ASP A 42 18.41 -2.47 -9.24
CA ASP A 42 18.37 -1.03 -9.47
C ASP A 42 16.93 -0.48 -9.34
N TRP A 43 15.97 -1.20 -9.93
CA TRP A 43 14.55 -0.85 -9.82
C TRP A 43 14.03 -1.00 -8.39
N VAL A 44 14.37 -2.07 -7.68
CA VAL A 44 13.94 -2.32 -6.28
C VAL A 44 14.54 -1.28 -5.33
N LEU A 45 15.78 -0.85 -5.57
CA LEU A 45 16.50 0.11 -4.74
C LEU A 45 16.19 1.57 -5.08
N SER A 46 15.42 1.84 -6.15
CA SER A 46 14.96 3.18 -6.48
C SER A 46 13.97 3.71 -5.43
N LEU A 47 14.16 4.96 -5.03
CA LEU A 47 13.31 5.62 -4.03
C LEU A 47 11.82 5.59 -4.41
N ALA A 48 11.51 5.85 -5.69
CA ALA A 48 10.13 5.83 -6.18
C ALA A 48 9.46 4.45 -5.99
N THR A 49 10.22 3.37 -6.20
CA THR A 49 9.73 2.00 -5.99
C THR A 49 9.54 1.71 -4.50
N GLN A 50 10.46 2.15 -3.65
CA GLN A 50 10.37 1.98 -2.20
C GLN A 50 9.10 2.65 -1.65
N GLU A 51 8.83 3.89 -2.08
CA GLU A 51 7.62 4.63 -1.71
C GLU A 51 6.34 3.99 -2.27
N GLU A 52 6.36 3.42 -3.48
CA GLU A 52 5.23 2.64 -4.03
C GLU A 52 4.94 1.41 -3.18
N LEU A 53 5.97 0.62 -2.84
CA LEU A 53 5.81 -0.60 -2.03
C LEU A 53 5.37 -0.30 -0.60
N ASP A 54 5.91 0.76 0.03
CA ASP A 54 5.46 1.19 1.37
C ASP A 54 3.98 1.59 1.37
N ARG A 55 3.54 2.37 0.37
CA ARG A 55 2.13 2.76 0.24
C ARG A 55 1.24 1.54 0.06
N LEU A 56 1.60 0.61 -0.82
CA LEU A 56 0.84 -0.63 -1.02
C LEU A 56 0.76 -1.47 0.27
N CYS A 57 1.85 -1.57 1.03
CA CYS A 57 1.85 -2.25 2.33
C CYS A 57 0.96 -1.56 3.37
N ALA A 58 0.89 -0.22 3.33
CA ALA A 58 0.03 0.56 4.20
C ALA A 58 -1.44 0.42 3.82
N GLU A 59 -1.76 0.41 2.52
CA GLU A 59 -3.12 0.20 2.00
C GLU A 59 -3.63 -1.20 2.32
N ALA A 60 -2.81 -2.24 2.11
CA ALA A 60 -3.18 -3.62 2.40
C ALA A 60 -3.53 -3.83 3.87
N ARG A 61 -2.77 -3.23 4.79
CA ARG A 61 -3.04 -3.32 6.23
C ARG A 61 -4.23 -2.49 6.70
N GLN A 62 -4.49 -1.35 6.07
CA GLN A 62 -5.72 -0.59 6.29
C GLN A 62 -6.96 -1.34 5.79
N SER A 63 -6.79 -2.30 4.87
CA SER A 63 -7.86 -3.12 4.34
C SER A 63 -8.17 -4.34 5.20
N ASP A 64 -7.15 -4.92 5.86
CA ASP A 64 -7.29 -6.09 6.74
C ASP A 64 -7.75 -5.70 8.16
N SER A 65 -7.45 -4.47 8.57
CA SER A 65 -7.94 -3.87 9.82
C SER A 65 -9.30 -3.22 9.56
N GLY A 66 -10.40 -3.87 9.95
CA GLY A 66 -11.75 -3.28 9.91
C GLY A 66 -11.92 -2.03 10.79
N GLY A 67 -11.35 -0.88 10.42
CA GLY A 67 -11.59 0.43 11.05
C GLY A 67 -10.46 1.41 10.70
N ALA A 68 -10.67 2.61 10.15
CA ALA A 68 -11.84 3.47 10.16
C ALA A 68 -11.91 4.28 8.85
N SER A 69 -12.65 3.76 7.87
CA SER A 69 -13.25 4.60 6.82
C SER A 69 -14.76 4.59 7.00
N SER A 70 -15.22 4.84 8.23
CA SER A 70 -16.60 5.24 8.47
C SER A 70 -16.65 6.76 8.49
N LYS A 71 -16.70 7.31 7.27
CA LYS A 71 -17.53 8.46 6.90
C LYS A 71 -17.81 9.42 8.07
N GLN A 72 -16.92 10.37 8.31
CA GLN A 72 -17.30 11.62 8.98
C GLN A 72 -18.06 12.49 7.98
N THR A 73 -19.25 12.02 7.60
CA THR A 73 -20.27 12.87 6.99
C THR A 73 -21.46 12.87 7.93
N SER A 74 -22.02 14.06 8.14
CA SER A 74 -23.27 14.29 8.86
C SER A 74 -23.17 14.36 10.39
N ARG A 75 -23.07 15.59 10.90
CA ARG A 75 -23.92 16.15 11.97
C ARG A 75 -23.52 17.61 12.24
N ARG A 76 -23.71 18.49 11.26
CA ARG A 76 -23.92 19.91 11.55
C ARG A 76 -25.42 20.15 11.50
N GLY A 77 -26.05 19.84 12.63
CA GLY A 77 -27.48 19.99 12.84
C GLY A 77 -27.91 21.40 12.46
N LYS A 78 -28.80 21.45 11.48
CA LYS A 78 -29.60 22.61 11.10
C LYS A 78 -30.41 23.01 12.34
N VAL A 79 -29.99 24.06 13.03
CA VAL A 79 -30.80 24.69 14.09
C VAL A 79 -32.03 25.32 13.43
N ALA A 80 -33.10 24.55 13.34
CA ALA A 80 -34.44 25.08 13.14
C ALA A 80 -34.93 25.59 14.50
N GLN A 81 -34.64 26.84 14.83
CA GLN A 81 -35.40 27.54 15.85
C GLN A 81 -36.73 27.96 15.23
N ALA A 82 -37.79 27.31 15.68
CA ALA A 82 -39.14 27.72 15.43
C ALA A 82 -39.91 27.74 16.76
N ARG A 83 -40.50 28.91 17.03
CA ARG A 83 -41.76 29.18 17.75
C ARG A 83 -41.71 29.71 19.19
N HIS A 84 -42.15 30.96 19.28
CA HIS A 84 -43.28 31.48 20.09
C HIS A 84 -43.41 31.07 21.57
N ALA A 85 -43.30 32.07 22.44
CA ALA A 85 -44.42 32.60 23.21
C ALA A 85 -44.15 34.07 23.55
#